data_AF-A0A4R6Y4D1-F1
#
_entry.id   AF-A0A4R6Y4D1-F1
#
_cell.length_a   1.000
_cell.length_b   1.000
_cell.length_c   1.000
_cell.angle_alpha   90.00
_cell.angle_beta   90.00
_cell.angle_gamma   90.00
#
_symmetry.space_group_name_H-M   'P 1'
#
loop_
_entity.id
_entity.type
_entity.pdbx_description
1 polymer ?
#
loop_
_entity_poly.entity_id
_entity_poly.type
_entity_poly.pdbx_seq_one_letter_code
_entity_poly.pdbx_strand_id
1 'polypeptide(L)'
;MAEYLLLKWGTLKGWNLETDQSRAAAQKYADMGMSMGAMQQRDTPEQKQALCDLIDAIDGEIKNDWSGEAMSKDEAKRYVLEYGASP
;
A
#
# COMPACT_ATOMS: atom_id res chain seq x y z
N MET A 1 -3.50 -16.55 -9.13
CA MET A 1 -2.22 -16.48 -8.38
C MET A 1 -2.62 -16.10 -6.95
N ALA A 2 -1.70 -15.88 -6.01
CA ALA A 2 -2.13 -15.31 -4.73
C ALA A 2 -2.19 -13.77 -4.86
N GLU A 3 -3.12 -13.11 -4.17
CA GLU A 3 -3.09 -11.66 -4.04
C GLU A 3 -1.77 -11.21 -3.38
N TYR A 4 -1.27 -10.02 -3.72
CA TYR A 4 -0.15 -9.42 -2.98
C TYR A 4 -0.11 -7.89 -3.10
N LEU A 5 0.52 -7.25 -2.11
CA LEU A 5 0.98 -5.85 -2.17
C LEU A 5 2.49 -5.78 -2.02
N LEU A 6 3.13 -4.93 -2.82
CA LEU A 6 4.51 -4.53 -2.66
C LEU A 6 4.54 -3.08 -2.19
N LEU A 7 5.09 -2.85 -1.01
CA LEU A 7 5.25 -1.52 -0.42
C LEU A 7 6.71 -1.08 -0.52
N LYS A 8 6.93 0.19 -0.85
CA LYS A 8 8.27 0.76 -0.96
C LYS A 8 8.25 2.21 -0.54
N TRP A 9 9.17 2.60 0.34
CA TRP A 9 9.32 3.98 0.80
C TRP A 9 7.99 4.58 1.29
N GLY A 10 7.27 3.83 2.11
CA GLY A 10 6.02 4.29 2.72
C GLY A 10 4.80 4.33 1.80
N THR A 11 4.89 3.82 0.56
CA THR A 11 3.80 3.87 -0.42
C THR A 11 3.64 2.56 -1.20
N LEU A 12 2.59 2.48 -2.01
CA LEU A 12 2.29 1.35 -2.90
C LEU A 12 3.23 1.35 -4.12
N LYS A 13 3.93 0.24 -4.33
CA LYS A 13 4.86 0.05 -5.45
C LYS A 13 4.36 -0.91 -6.52
N GLY A 14 3.60 -1.93 -6.11
CA GLY A 14 3.05 -2.97 -6.99
C GLY A 14 1.97 -3.77 -6.28
N TRP A 15 1.11 -4.44 -7.05
CA TRP A 15 -0.04 -5.19 -6.52
C TRP A 15 -0.49 -6.30 -7.49
N ASN A 16 -1.10 -7.35 -6.92
CA ASN A 16 -1.96 -8.29 -7.63
C ASN A 16 -3.27 -8.44 -6.84
N LEU A 17 -4.40 -8.09 -7.46
CA LEU A 17 -5.70 -7.99 -6.82
C LEU A 17 -6.72 -8.89 -7.53
N GLU A 18 -7.27 -9.85 -6.82
CA GLU A 18 -8.16 -10.88 -7.35
C GLU A 18 -9.60 -10.73 -6.82
N THR A 19 -9.78 -10.20 -5.60
CA THR A 19 -11.10 -10.01 -4.98
C THR A 19 -11.73 -8.66 -5.33
N ASP A 20 -13.07 -8.60 -5.36
CA ASP A 20 -13.79 -7.34 -5.57
C ASP A 20 -13.53 -6.33 -4.45
N GLN A 21 -13.32 -6.83 -3.22
CA GLN A 21 -13.02 -6.00 -2.07
C GLN A 21 -11.66 -5.30 -2.21
N SER A 22 -10.60 -6.04 -2.57
CA SER A 22 -9.26 -5.48 -2.73
C SER A 22 -9.19 -4.53 -3.93
N ARG A 23 -9.89 -4.85 -5.03
CA ARG A 23 -10.03 -3.96 -6.20
C ARG A 23 -10.77 -2.67 -5.87
N ALA A 24 -11.88 -2.74 -5.14
CA ALA A 24 -12.64 -1.56 -4.74
C ALA A 24 -11.82 -0.65 -3.82
N ALA A 25 -11.04 -1.20 -2.88
CA ALA A 25 -10.15 -0.44 -2.04
C ALA A 25 -9.01 0.21 -2.84
N ALA A 26 -8.40 -0.52 -3.77
CA ALA A 26 -7.36 0.01 -4.63
C ALA A 26 -7.86 1.12 -5.55
N GLN A 27 -9.09 1.01 -6.05
CA GLN A 27 -9.70 2.06 -6.88
C GLN A 27 -9.87 3.36 -6.08
N LYS A 28 -10.34 3.30 -4.82
CA LYS A 28 -10.45 4.49 -3.95
C LYS A 28 -9.10 5.18 -3.75
N TYR A 29 -8.03 4.41 -3.56
CA TYR A 29 -6.67 4.95 -3.47
C TYR A 29 -6.25 5.60 -4.80
N ALA A 30 -6.50 4.94 -5.93
CA ALA A 30 -6.14 5.42 -7.26
C ALA A 30 -6.89 6.70 -7.68
N ASP A 31 -8.17 6.83 -7.29
CA ASP A 31 -9.02 7.99 -7.61
C ASP A 31 -8.50 9.29 -6.99
N MET A 32 -7.71 9.21 -5.92
CA MET A 32 -7.04 10.36 -5.31
C MET A 32 -5.76 10.79 -6.03
N GLY A 33 -5.33 10.03 -7.05
CA GLY A 33 -4.15 10.29 -7.86
C GLY A 33 -2.97 9.39 -7.49
N MET A 34 -2.28 8.90 -8.52
CA MET A 34 -1.07 8.10 -8.38
C MET A 34 0.04 8.62 -9.28
N SER A 35 1.26 8.59 -8.76
CA SER A 35 2.46 8.88 -9.54
C SER A 35 2.90 7.66 -10.37
N MET A 36 3.70 7.90 -11.41
CA MET A 36 4.27 6.83 -12.25
C MET A 36 5.22 5.88 -11.49
N GLY A 37 5.68 6.27 -10.29
CA GLY A 37 6.46 5.38 -9.45
C GLY A 37 6.55 5.83 -7.99
N ALA A 38 6.85 4.88 -7.11
CA ALA A 38 6.91 5.07 -5.65
C ALA A 38 7.85 6.21 -5.20
N MET A 39 8.95 6.48 -5.93
CA MET A 39 9.86 7.59 -5.60
C MET A 39 9.21 8.98 -5.72
N GLN A 40 8.27 9.12 -6.66
CA GLN A 40 7.62 10.38 -6.98
C GLN A 40 6.34 10.57 -6.17
N GLN A 41 5.82 9.48 -5.60
CA GLN A 41 4.58 9.49 -4.86
C GLN A 41 4.75 10.24 -3.54
N ARG A 42 3.77 11.10 -3.25
CA ARG A 42 3.71 11.93 -2.05
C ARG A 42 2.32 11.81 -1.47
N ASP A 43 2.04 10.66 -0.87
CA ASP A 43 0.72 10.38 -0.30
C ASP A 43 0.36 11.45 0.75
N THR A 44 -0.78 12.10 0.51
CA THR A 44 -1.50 12.90 1.51
C THR A 44 -1.98 12.02 2.67
N PRO A 45 -2.34 12.59 3.84
CA PRO A 45 -2.92 11.81 4.94
C PRO A 45 -4.11 10.94 4.51
N GLU A 46 -4.97 11.45 3.64
CA GLU A 46 -6.14 10.74 3.10
C GLU A 46 -5.73 9.59 2.18
N GLN A 47 -4.72 9.79 1.32
CA GLN A 47 -4.15 8.72 0.50
C GLN A 47 -3.50 7.63 1.34
N LYS A 48 -2.74 8.00 2.38
CA LYS A 48 -2.16 7.03 3.33
C LYS A 48 -3.26 6.20 3.99
N GLN A 49 -4.36 6.83 4.41
CA GLN A 49 -5.48 6.11 5.01
C GLN A 49 -6.15 5.14 4.02
N ALA A 50 -6.38 5.56 2.77
CA ALA A 50 -6.94 4.62 1.76
C ALA A 50 -5.97 3.48 1.42
N LEU A 51 -4.66 3.70 1.48
CA LEU A 51 -3.67 2.63 1.37
C LEU A 51 -3.75 1.67 2.57
N CYS A 52 -3.98 2.17 3.78
CA CYS A 52 -4.28 1.31 4.94
C CYS A 52 -5.55 0.50 4.74
N ASP A 53 -6.61 1.09 4.18
CA ASP A 53 -7.85 0.37 3.87
C ASP A 53 -7.62 -0.74 2.82
N LEU A 54 -6.76 -0.49 1.82
CA LEU A 54 -6.33 -1.51 0.86
C LEU A 54 -5.53 -2.64 1.53
N ILE A 55 -4.64 -2.30 2.46
CA ILE A 55 -3.89 -3.28 3.27
C ILE A 55 -4.85 -4.16 4.09
N ASP A 56 -5.91 -3.58 4.65
CA ASP A 56 -6.91 -4.35 5.39
C ASP A 56 -7.80 -5.20 4.47
N ALA A 57 -8.07 -4.73 3.26
CA ALA A 57 -8.92 -5.39 2.27
C ALA A 57 -8.27 -6.58 1.54
N ILE A 58 -6.94 -6.62 1.43
CA ILE A 58 -6.27 -7.71 0.69
C ILE A 58 -6.28 -9.03 1.46
N ASP A 59 -6.50 -10.14 0.74
CA ASP A 59 -6.39 -11.51 1.23
C ASP A 59 -5.13 -12.17 0.65
N GLY A 60 -3.98 -11.54 0.91
CA GLY A 60 -2.72 -11.86 0.26
C GLY A 60 -1.49 -11.40 1.03
N GLU A 61 -0.31 -11.72 0.49
CA GLU A 61 0.95 -11.36 1.11
C GLU A 61 1.25 -9.87 0.94
N ILE A 62 1.77 -9.24 1.98
CA ILE A 62 2.28 -7.87 1.92
C ILE A 62 3.79 -7.96 2.09
N LYS A 63 4.55 -7.34 1.19
CA LYS A 63 6.02 -7.38 1.24
C LYS A 63 6.61 -5.99 1.10
N ASN A 64 7.74 -5.79 1.74
CA ASN A 64 8.62 -4.69 1.42
C ASN A 64 9.34 -4.97 0.10
N ASP A 65 9.15 -4.13 -0.91
CA ASP A 65 9.75 -4.29 -2.24
C ASP A 65 11.29 -4.15 -2.24
N TRP A 66 11.85 -3.51 -1.21
CA TRP A 66 13.30 -3.31 -1.09
C TRP A 66 13.97 -4.47 -0.36
N SER A 67 13.48 -4.86 0.82
CA SER A 67 14.07 -5.96 1.61
C SER A 67 13.56 -7.34 1.20
N GLY A 68 12.41 -7.43 0.53
CA GLY A 68 11.72 -8.68 0.23
C GLY A 68 11.01 -9.31 1.42
N GLU A 69 11.07 -8.68 2.60
CA GLU A 69 10.48 -9.20 3.83
C GLU A 69 8.95 -9.11 3.79
N ALA A 70 8.29 -10.16 4.31
CA ALA A 70 6.86 -10.14 4.53
C ALA A 70 6.51 -9.22 5.71
N MET A 71 5.36 -8.57 5.62
CA MET A 71 4.82 -7.67 6.64
C MET A 71 3.43 -8.15 7.02
N SER A 72 3.12 -8.12 8.31
CA SER A 72 1.73 -8.18 8.76
C SER A 72 0.97 -6.92 8.34
N LYS A 73 -0.37 -6.98 8.36
CA LYS A 73 -1.23 -5.81 8.06
C LYS A 73 -0.89 -4.62 8.96
N ASP A 74 -0.67 -4.86 10.25
CA ASP A 74 -0.35 -3.79 11.20
C ASP A 74 1.03 -3.19 10.96
N GLU A 75 2.04 -4.01 10.64
CA GLU A 75 3.37 -3.52 10.27
C GLU A 75 3.33 -2.71 8.98
N ALA A 76 2.59 -3.17 7.98
CA ALA A 76 2.42 -2.50 6.71
C ALA A 76 1.72 -1.14 6.87
N LYS A 77 0.63 -1.08 7.65
CA LYS A 77 -0.06 0.19 7.95
C LYS A 77 0.84 1.16 8.71
N ARG A 78 1.53 0.68 9.73
CA ARG A 78 2.51 1.49 10.48
C ARG A 78 3.59 2.04 9.56
N TYR A 79 4.12 1.19 8.67
CA TYR A 79 5.12 1.62 7.69
C TYR A 79 4.60 2.74 6.78
N VAL A 80 3.39 2.63 6.24
CA VAL A 80 2.79 3.69 5.40
C VAL A 80 2.59 5.00 6.18
N LEU A 81 2.06 4.91 7.40
CA LEU A 81 1.73 6.08 8.22
C LEU A 81 2.98 6.82 8.71
N GLU A 82 3.96 6.09 9.24
CA GLU A 82 5.14 6.64 9.91
C GLU A 82 6.30 6.95 8.95
N TYR A 83 6.31 6.40 7.72
CA TYR A 83 7.40 6.68 6.79
C TYR A 83 7.48 8.17 6.42
N GLY A 84 8.68 8.73 6.58
CA GLY A 84 8.96 10.15 6.34
C GLY A 84 8.45 11.09 7.43
N ALA A 85 7.80 10.59 8.49
CA ALA A 85 7.53 11.39 9.67
C ALA A 85 8.87 11.70 10.34
N SER A 86 9.23 12.99 10.39
CA SER A 86 10.32 13.44 11.25
C SER A 86 9.82 13.44 12.70
N PRO A 87 10.68 13.10 13.69
CA PRO A 87 10.36 13.32 15.09
C PRO A 87 10.14 14.81 15.41
#